data_AF-A0A3B8VF80-F1
#
_entry.id   AF-A0A3B8VF80-F1
#
_cell.length_a   1.000
_cell.length_b   1.000
_cell.length_c   1.000
_cell.angle_alpha   90.00
_cell.angle_beta   90.00
_cell.angle_gamma   90.00
#
_symmetry.space_group_name_H-M   'P 1'
#
loop_
_entity.id
_entity.type
_entity.pdbx_description
1 polymer ?
#
loop_
_entity_poly.entity_id
_entity_poly.type
_entity_poly.pdbx_seq_one_letter_code
_entity_poly.pdbx_strand_id
1 'polypeptide(L)'
;GTLGSTMNSSQILEVMQTSGPASTGLTFIWMPQLFLEIPGGRIFAVLFFLALSFAAFSSLISMVELSSKTFIDVGISRKKSTFWICLGGFMFGVPSAMNLTVFANQDFVWGLGLLISGAFIAFVVIQSGATEFRIQNINISDGGTIRTGAWFDVLIKYIIPLEAIVLVGWWIYRSAFEFAPETWFNPLDPYSVATCLVQFGIVAGALLIFNKKIASMQV
;
A
#
# COMPACT_ATOMS: atom_id res chain seq x y z
N GLY A 1 27.93 18.13 -2.53
CA GLY A 1 27.86 18.71 -3.88
C GLY A 1 26.55 19.45 -3.99
N THR A 2 26.61 20.77 -4.16
CA THR A 2 25.44 21.62 -4.43
C THR A 2 25.00 21.35 -5.87
N LEU A 3 23.88 20.66 -6.05
CA LEU A 3 23.34 20.30 -7.37
C LEU A 3 23.01 21.53 -8.25
N GLY A 4 23.00 22.73 -7.68
CA GLY A 4 22.68 23.98 -8.38
C GLY A 4 23.82 24.64 -9.18
N SER A 5 25.09 24.27 -9.02
CA SER A 5 26.21 24.99 -9.68
C SER A 5 26.78 24.32 -10.93
N THR A 6 26.43 23.06 -11.21
CA THR A 6 27.05 22.27 -12.30
C THR A 6 26.07 21.55 -13.22
N MET A 7 24.77 21.54 -12.91
CA MET A 7 23.74 20.86 -13.71
C MET A 7 22.82 21.86 -14.38
N ASN A 8 22.52 21.65 -15.68
CA ASN A 8 21.59 22.48 -16.42
C ASN A 8 20.14 22.24 -15.92
N SER A 9 19.25 23.22 -16.02
CA SER A 9 17.88 23.12 -15.45
C SER A 9 17.09 21.91 -15.95
N SER A 10 17.37 21.45 -17.18
CA SER A 10 16.80 20.22 -17.76
C SER A 10 17.32 18.95 -17.09
N GLN A 11 18.59 18.90 -16.71
CA GLN A 11 19.19 17.76 -16.01
C GLN A 11 18.72 17.70 -14.56
N ILE A 12 18.55 18.85 -13.89
CA ILE A 12 17.95 18.88 -12.55
C ILE A 12 16.50 18.38 -12.61
N LEU A 13 15.74 18.79 -13.63
CA LEU A 13 14.37 18.31 -13.84
C LEU A 13 14.34 16.80 -14.09
N GLU A 14 15.24 16.27 -14.91
CA GLU A 14 15.33 14.84 -15.23
C GLU A 14 15.68 14.01 -13.98
N VAL A 15 16.65 14.44 -13.16
CA VAL A 15 17.01 13.72 -11.93
C VAL A 15 15.91 13.91 -10.85
N MET A 16 15.22 15.06 -10.78
CA MET A 16 14.06 15.24 -9.89
C MET A 16 12.85 14.40 -10.31
N GLN A 17 12.70 14.11 -11.60
CA GLN A 17 11.66 13.21 -12.13
C GLN A 17 11.95 11.74 -11.79
N THR A 18 13.20 11.37 -11.56
CA THR A 18 13.53 10.06 -10.98
C THR A 18 13.18 10.08 -9.48
N SER A 19 12.32 9.16 -9.04
CA SER A 19 11.83 9.09 -7.65
C SER A 19 12.91 8.75 -6.61
N GLY A 20 14.18 8.60 -7.04
CA GLY A 20 15.29 8.10 -6.26
C GLY A 20 15.14 6.62 -5.88
N PRO A 21 16.10 6.06 -5.13
CA PRO A 21 16.03 4.67 -4.67
C PRO A 21 14.73 4.40 -3.91
N ALA A 22 14.03 3.32 -4.29
CA ALA A 22 12.77 2.88 -3.67
C ALA A 22 11.70 3.98 -3.54
N SER A 23 11.66 4.95 -4.47
CA SER A 23 10.71 6.07 -4.45
C SER A 23 10.83 7.03 -3.24
N THR A 24 11.98 7.05 -2.56
CA THR A 24 12.21 7.86 -1.35
C THR A 24 12.98 9.16 -1.59
N GLY A 25 13.50 9.36 -2.81
CA GLY A 25 14.42 10.44 -3.15
C GLY A 25 13.83 11.84 -2.98
N LEU A 26 12.54 12.03 -3.29
CA LEU A 26 11.85 13.32 -3.10
C LEU A 26 11.98 13.81 -1.65
N THR A 27 11.63 12.97 -0.69
CA THR A 27 11.57 13.36 0.72
C THR A 27 12.93 13.46 1.38
N PHE A 28 13.88 12.57 1.03
CA PHE A 28 15.16 12.46 1.76
C PHE A 28 16.38 13.00 1.01
N ILE A 29 16.26 13.30 -0.29
CA ILE A 29 17.33 13.89 -1.10
C ILE A 29 16.95 15.31 -1.48
N TRP A 30 15.81 15.48 -2.16
CA TRP A 30 15.44 16.76 -2.78
C TRP A 30 14.92 17.78 -1.78
N MET A 31 14.00 17.40 -0.88
CA MET A 31 13.46 18.32 0.13
C MET A 31 14.54 18.91 1.05
N PRO A 32 15.50 18.14 1.61
CA PRO A 32 16.59 18.70 2.39
C PRO A 32 17.46 19.70 1.62
N GLN A 33 17.72 19.42 0.34
CA GLN A 33 18.51 20.32 -0.51
C GLN A 33 17.77 21.62 -0.77
N LEU A 34 16.45 21.56 -1.03
CA LEU A 34 15.61 22.75 -1.15
C LEU A 34 15.66 23.61 0.11
N PHE A 35 15.64 22.98 1.29
CA PHE A 35 15.74 23.70 2.57
C PHE A 35 17.12 24.34 2.81
N LEU A 36 18.18 23.95 2.10
CA LEU A 36 19.48 24.63 2.19
C LEU A 36 19.51 25.95 1.41
N GLU A 37 18.70 26.06 0.36
CA GLU A 37 18.65 27.24 -0.52
C GLU A 37 17.72 28.34 0.02
N ILE A 38 16.80 28.01 0.93
CA ILE A 38 15.83 28.96 1.49
C ILE A 38 16.37 29.60 2.78
N PRO A 39 16.31 30.93 2.94
CA PRO A 39 16.63 31.60 4.20
C PRO A 39 15.81 31.04 5.37
N GLY A 40 16.49 30.58 6.42
CA GLY A 40 15.83 29.93 7.57
C GLY A 40 15.36 28.49 7.33
N GLY A 41 15.74 27.85 6.23
CA GLY A 41 15.27 26.52 5.84
C GLY A 41 15.55 25.39 6.84
N ARG A 42 16.48 25.56 7.79
CA ARG A 42 16.64 24.62 8.92
C ARG A 42 15.37 24.48 9.77
N ILE A 43 14.64 25.58 10.01
CA ILE A 43 13.37 25.54 10.76
C ILE A 43 12.33 24.76 9.95
N PHE A 44 12.23 25.05 8.65
CA PHE A 44 11.33 24.33 7.74
C PHE A 44 11.65 22.84 7.66
N ALA A 45 12.93 22.46 7.62
CA ALA A 45 13.36 21.06 7.65
C ALA A 45 12.88 20.34 8.92
N VAL A 46 13.07 20.97 10.09
CA VAL A 46 12.61 20.40 11.38
C VAL A 46 11.09 20.22 11.38
N LEU A 47 10.34 21.26 10.98
CA LEU A 47 8.87 21.19 10.92
C LEU A 47 8.38 20.14 9.92
N PHE A 48 9.02 20.05 8.76
CA PHE A 48 8.68 19.07 7.72
C PHE A 48 8.88 17.63 8.20
N PHE A 49 10.06 17.30 8.74
CA PHE A 49 10.33 15.94 9.21
C PHE A 49 9.54 15.58 10.47
N LEU A 50 9.23 16.56 11.33
CA LEU A 50 8.34 16.36 12.47
C LEU A 50 6.91 16.05 12.00
N ALA A 51 6.40 16.81 11.03
CA ALA A 51 5.08 16.56 10.44
C ALA A 51 5.04 15.19 9.73
N LEU A 52 6.07 14.86 8.97
CA LEU A 52 6.21 13.55 8.31
C LEU A 52 6.20 12.39 9.33
N SER A 53 6.89 12.55 10.46
CA SER A 53 6.91 11.56 11.54
C SER A 53 5.51 11.37 12.15
N PHE A 54 4.78 12.45 12.44
CA PHE A 54 3.42 12.35 12.95
C PHE A 54 2.45 11.72 11.94
N ALA A 55 2.59 12.03 10.65
CA ALA A 55 1.78 11.43 9.59
C ALA A 55 2.03 9.91 9.45
N ALA A 56 3.30 9.48 9.54
CA ALA A 56 3.65 8.07 9.54
C ALA A 56 3.12 7.36 10.80
N PHE A 57 3.27 7.99 11.97
CA PHE A 57 2.83 7.43 13.24
C PHE A 57 1.32 7.26 13.33
N SER A 58 0.53 8.24 12.87
CA SER A 58 -0.94 8.13 12.85
C SER A 58 -1.41 7.01 11.92
N SER A 59 -0.80 6.87 10.75
CA SER A 59 -1.09 5.79 9.80
C SER A 59 -0.77 4.41 10.39
N LEU A 60 0.36 4.28 11.09
CA LEU A 60 0.77 3.04 11.74
C LEU A 60 -0.24 2.59 12.80
N ILE A 61 -0.79 3.51 13.61
CA ILE A 61 -1.82 3.18 14.60
C ILE A 61 -3.04 2.55 13.93
N SER A 62 -3.54 3.14 12.84
CA SER A 62 -4.69 2.61 12.10
C SER A 62 -4.42 1.22 11.51
N MET A 63 -3.23 0.99 10.96
CA MET A 63 -2.84 -0.31 10.41
C MET A 63 -2.74 -1.39 11.49
N VAL A 64 -2.17 -1.05 12.67
CA VAL A 64 -2.06 -1.96 13.81
C VAL A 64 -3.45 -2.31 14.37
N GLU A 65 -4.36 -1.34 14.51
CA GLU A 65 -5.72 -1.59 15.01
C GLU A 65 -6.51 -2.47 14.05
N LEU A 66 -6.47 -2.17 12.74
CA LEU A 66 -7.15 -2.97 11.72
C LEU A 66 -6.66 -4.43 11.72
N SER A 67 -5.34 -4.62 11.77
CA SER A 67 -4.74 -5.94 11.82
C SER A 67 -5.08 -6.67 13.12
N SER A 68 -5.03 -5.97 14.26
CA SER A 68 -5.38 -6.53 15.57
C SER A 68 -6.85 -6.95 15.63
N LYS A 69 -7.75 -6.16 15.03
CA LYS A 69 -9.18 -6.46 14.98
C LYS A 69 -9.46 -7.79 14.30
N THR A 70 -8.75 -8.09 13.21
CA THR A 70 -8.88 -9.38 12.50
C THR A 70 -8.62 -10.57 13.44
N PHE A 71 -7.63 -10.48 14.34
CA PHE A 71 -7.37 -11.53 15.33
C PHE A 71 -8.36 -11.54 16.50
N ILE A 72 -8.89 -10.36 16.88
CA ILE A 72 -9.92 -10.25 17.91
C ILE A 72 -11.24 -10.88 17.45
N ASP A 73 -11.60 -10.70 16.18
CA ASP A 73 -12.80 -11.28 15.57
C ASP A 73 -12.72 -12.82 15.50
N VAL A 74 -11.52 -13.41 15.63
CA VAL A 74 -11.27 -14.86 15.75
C VAL A 74 -11.17 -15.31 17.22
N GLY A 75 -11.46 -14.44 18.19
CA GLY A 75 -11.55 -14.77 19.61
C GLY A 75 -10.26 -14.54 20.43
N ILE A 76 -9.21 -13.95 19.85
CA ILE A 76 -7.97 -13.63 20.60
C ILE A 76 -8.15 -12.34 21.40
N SER A 77 -7.65 -12.31 22.64
CA SER A 77 -7.75 -11.10 23.47
C SER A 77 -6.96 -9.92 22.86
N ARG A 78 -7.56 -8.72 22.90
CA ARG A 78 -6.99 -7.48 22.33
C ARG A 78 -5.51 -7.28 22.66
N LYS A 79 -5.14 -7.42 23.93
CA LYS A 79 -3.75 -7.22 24.40
C LYS A 79 -2.77 -8.18 23.71
N LYS A 80 -3.17 -9.44 23.51
CA LYS A 80 -2.34 -10.44 22.82
C LYS A 80 -2.26 -10.13 21.33
N SER A 81 -3.40 -9.81 20.70
CA SER A 81 -3.47 -9.47 19.27
C SER A 81 -2.55 -8.30 18.93
N THR A 82 -2.67 -7.18 19.66
CA THR A 82 -1.84 -6.00 19.43
C THR A 82 -0.35 -6.28 19.65
N PHE A 83 0.01 -7.02 20.71
CA PHE A 83 1.41 -7.37 20.96
C PHE A 83 2.00 -8.19 19.80
N TRP A 84 1.31 -9.23 19.33
CA TRP A 84 1.79 -10.08 18.26
C TRP A 84 1.84 -9.36 16.91
N ILE A 85 0.88 -8.48 16.62
CA ILE A 85 0.90 -7.64 15.42
C ILE A 85 2.10 -6.67 15.46
N CYS A 86 2.32 -5.97 16.57
CA CYS A 86 3.47 -5.06 16.69
C CYS A 86 4.80 -5.80 16.60
N LEU A 87 4.92 -6.95 17.26
CA LEU A 87 6.13 -7.77 17.19
C LEU A 87 6.37 -8.29 15.78
N GLY A 88 5.33 -8.80 15.11
CA GLY A 88 5.41 -9.25 13.72
C GLY A 88 5.81 -8.10 12.79
N GLY A 89 5.13 -6.95 12.88
CA GLY A 89 5.45 -5.76 12.10
C GLY A 89 6.88 -5.27 12.30
N PHE A 90 7.38 -5.29 13.53
CA PHE A 90 8.79 -4.96 13.82
C PHE A 90 9.76 -5.97 13.17
N MET A 91 9.51 -7.27 13.34
CA MET A 91 10.38 -8.33 12.79
C MET A 91 10.42 -8.31 11.26
N PHE A 92 9.28 -8.12 10.59
CA PHE A 92 9.22 -7.97 9.13
C PHE A 92 9.75 -6.61 8.65
N GLY A 93 9.70 -5.58 9.49
CA GLY A 93 10.25 -4.25 9.19
C GLY A 93 11.79 -4.19 9.23
N VAL A 94 12.45 -5.01 10.06
CA VAL A 94 13.92 -5.01 10.19
C VAL A 94 14.64 -5.28 8.86
N PRO A 95 14.32 -6.35 8.09
CA PRO A 95 14.93 -6.57 6.78
C PRO A 95 14.74 -5.40 5.81
N SER A 96 13.55 -4.80 5.79
CA SER A 96 13.23 -3.63 4.96
C SER A 96 14.05 -2.40 5.37
N ALA A 97 14.28 -2.19 6.66
CA ALA A 97 15.12 -1.09 7.15
C ALA A 97 16.61 -1.29 6.83
N MET A 98 17.07 -2.54 6.74
CA MET A 98 18.48 -2.87 6.48
C MET A 98 18.83 -2.93 4.98
N ASN A 99 17.85 -3.24 4.12
CA ASN A 99 18.10 -3.41 2.69
C ASN A 99 16.99 -2.74 1.85
N LEU A 100 17.35 -1.69 1.13
CA LEU A 100 16.44 -0.95 0.25
C LEU A 100 15.84 -1.81 -0.86
N THR A 101 16.52 -2.85 -1.32
CA THR A 101 15.99 -3.80 -2.29
C THR A 101 14.86 -4.63 -1.70
N VAL A 102 14.98 -5.05 -0.43
CA VAL A 102 13.90 -5.74 0.28
C VAL A 102 12.73 -4.80 0.51
N PHE A 103 12.99 -3.58 0.98
CA PHE A 103 11.95 -2.56 1.15
C PHE A 103 11.19 -2.30 -0.15
N ALA A 104 11.90 -2.08 -1.26
CA ALA A 104 11.29 -1.81 -2.55
C ALA A 104 10.51 -3.01 -3.09
N ASN A 105 11.01 -4.23 -2.92
CA ASN A 105 10.28 -5.44 -3.31
C ASN A 105 8.97 -5.59 -2.52
N GLN A 106 9.01 -5.39 -1.20
CA GLN A 106 7.82 -5.51 -0.36
C GLN A 106 6.80 -4.41 -0.69
N ASP A 107 7.23 -3.17 -0.91
CA ASP A 107 6.35 -2.09 -1.36
C ASP A 107 5.72 -2.40 -2.73
N PHE A 108 6.53 -2.89 -3.67
CA PHE A 108 6.08 -3.25 -5.02
C PHE A 108 5.05 -4.39 -5.04
N VAL A 109 5.33 -5.47 -4.31
CA VAL A 109 4.45 -6.65 -4.24
C VAL A 109 3.15 -6.31 -3.52
N TRP A 110 3.24 -5.73 -2.33
CA TRP A 110 2.05 -5.51 -1.50
C TRP A 110 1.24 -4.28 -1.93
N GLY A 111 1.85 -3.33 -2.64
CA GLY A 111 1.13 -2.27 -3.35
C GLY A 111 0.16 -2.82 -4.41
N LEU A 112 0.60 -3.80 -5.21
CA LEU A 112 -0.30 -4.52 -6.12
C LEU A 112 -1.37 -5.32 -5.34
N GLY A 113 -0.99 -5.91 -4.21
CA GLY A 113 -1.91 -6.65 -3.33
C GLY A 113 -3.07 -5.78 -2.82
N LEU A 114 -2.81 -4.52 -2.45
CA LEU A 114 -3.84 -3.55 -2.04
C LEU A 114 -4.84 -3.27 -3.17
N LEU A 115 -4.35 -3.10 -4.39
CA LEU A 115 -5.19 -2.89 -5.57
C LEU A 115 -6.09 -4.11 -5.82
N ILE A 116 -5.51 -5.31 -5.79
CA ILE A 116 -6.25 -6.57 -5.94
C ILE A 116 -7.30 -6.71 -4.82
N SER A 117 -6.97 -6.37 -3.57
CA SER A 117 -7.92 -6.37 -2.45
C SER A 117 -9.11 -5.44 -2.70
N GLY A 118 -8.88 -4.24 -3.24
CA GLY A 118 -9.96 -3.32 -3.62
C GLY A 118 -10.89 -3.91 -4.68
N ALA A 119 -10.32 -4.57 -5.68
CA ALA A 119 -11.07 -5.29 -6.71
C ALA A 119 -11.90 -6.45 -6.14
N PHE A 120 -11.35 -7.22 -5.19
CA PHE A 120 -12.08 -8.28 -4.49
C PHE A 120 -13.26 -7.75 -3.69
N ILE A 121 -13.10 -6.63 -2.97
CA ILE A 121 -14.22 -6.00 -2.24
C ILE A 121 -15.31 -5.59 -3.21
N ALA A 122 -14.96 -4.94 -4.33
CA ALA A 122 -15.94 -4.56 -5.35
C ALA A 122 -16.66 -5.78 -5.93
N PHE A 123 -15.93 -6.87 -6.22
CA PHE A 123 -16.50 -8.12 -6.69
C PHE A 123 -17.53 -8.73 -5.71
N VAL A 124 -17.20 -8.77 -4.42
CA VAL A 124 -18.12 -9.27 -3.37
C VAL A 124 -19.37 -8.39 -3.27
N VAL A 125 -19.22 -7.07 -3.37
CA VAL A 125 -20.37 -6.14 -3.34
C VAL A 125 -21.24 -6.29 -4.59
N ILE A 126 -20.65 -6.51 -5.77
CA ILE A 126 -21.41 -6.81 -7.00
C ILE A 126 -22.21 -8.10 -6.84
N GLN A 127 -21.58 -9.17 -6.34
CA GLN A 127 -22.23 -10.47 -6.13
C GLN A 127 -23.38 -10.39 -5.12
N SER A 128 -23.20 -9.61 -4.04
CA SER A 128 -24.23 -9.38 -3.02
C SER A 128 -25.35 -8.43 -3.48
N GLY A 129 -25.23 -7.84 -4.67
CA GLY A 129 -26.12 -6.81 -5.19
C GLY A 129 -25.76 -5.42 -4.69
N ALA A 130 -25.02 -4.63 -5.48
CA ALA A 130 -24.49 -3.34 -5.05
C ALA A 130 -25.56 -2.32 -4.58
N THR A 131 -26.76 -2.36 -5.17
CA THR A 131 -27.88 -1.50 -4.79
C THR A 131 -28.42 -1.87 -3.40
N GLU A 132 -28.61 -3.17 -3.15
CA GLU A 132 -29.02 -3.68 -1.84
C GLU A 132 -27.94 -3.40 -0.80
N PHE A 133 -26.66 -3.64 -1.14
CA PHE A 133 -25.55 -3.31 -0.27
C PHE A 133 -25.53 -1.82 0.09
N ARG A 134 -25.75 -0.92 -0.86
CA ARG A 134 -25.83 0.53 -0.59
C ARG A 134 -26.99 0.88 0.33
N ILE A 135 -28.18 0.33 0.09
CA ILE A 135 -29.37 0.64 0.90
C ILE A 135 -29.22 0.07 2.31
N GLN A 136 -28.79 -1.18 2.42
CA GLN A 136 -28.77 -1.95 3.67
C GLN A 136 -27.49 -1.80 4.48
N ASN A 137 -26.37 -1.32 3.92
CA ASN A 137 -25.09 -1.18 4.65
C ASN A 137 -24.53 0.25 4.68
N ILE A 138 -24.86 1.09 3.70
CA ILE A 138 -24.33 2.46 3.61
C ILE A 138 -25.38 3.48 4.05
N ASN A 139 -26.62 3.31 3.60
CA ASN A 139 -27.74 4.19 3.94
C ASN A 139 -28.54 3.72 5.17
N ILE A 140 -27.94 2.88 6.04
CA ILE A 140 -28.60 2.30 7.24
C ILE A 140 -29.15 3.37 8.18
N SER A 141 -28.52 4.54 8.24
CA SER A 141 -28.76 5.48 9.34
C SER A 141 -30.11 6.20 9.20
N ASP A 142 -31.01 5.92 10.14
CA ASP A 142 -32.16 6.74 10.57
C ASP A 142 -31.80 8.19 10.99
N GLY A 143 -30.56 8.65 10.77
CA GLY A 143 -30.07 10.00 11.06
C GLY A 143 -28.98 10.51 10.11
N GLY A 144 -28.74 9.86 8.97
CA GLY A 144 -27.75 10.31 7.99
C GLY A 144 -28.27 11.48 7.16
N THR A 145 -27.61 12.64 7.23
CA THR A 145 -27.99 13.85 6.48
C THR A 145 -27.77 13.71 4.96
N ILE A 146 -26.93 12.78 4.51
CA ILE A 146 -26.59 12.58 3.10
C ILE A 146 -26.83 11.13 2.71
N ARG A 147 -27.75 10.91 1.76
CA ARG A 147 -28.01 9.59 1.17
C ARG A 147 -27.09 9.37 -0.02
N THR A 148 -26.40 8.23 -0.03
CA THR A 148 -25.57 7.84 -1.17
C THR A 148 -26.49 7.46 -2.34
N GLY A 149 -26.31 8.11 -3.49
CA GLY A 149 -27.13 7.94 -4.69
C GLY A 149 -26.73 6.74 -5.55
N ALA A 150 -27.46 6.52 -6.65
CA ALA A 150 -27.23 5.42 -7.59
C ALA A 150 -25.87 5.50 -8.34
N TRP A 151 -25.17 6.64 -8.27
CA TRP A 151 -23.81 6.78 -8.81
C TRP A 151 -22.84 5.79 -8.17
N PHE A 152 -23.03 5.45 -6.89
CA PHE A 152 -22.23 4.43 -6.21
C PHE A 152 -22.39 3.06 -6.87
N ASP A 153 -23.61 2.71 -7.26
CA ASP A 153 -23.91 1.43 -7.92
C ASP A 153 -23.18 1.36 -9.27
N VAL A 154 -23.12 2.47 -10.02
CA VAL A 154 -22.38 2.58 -11.28
C VAL A 154 -20.87 2.47 -11.05
N LEU A 155 -20.33 3.16 -10.04
CA LEU A 155 -18.91 3.10 -9.72
C LEU A 155 -18.47 1.68 -9.36
N ILE A 156 -19.18 1.02 -8.45
CA ILE A 156 -18.84 -0.32 -7.98
C ILE A 156 -19.02 -1.36 -9.08
N LYS A 157 -20.09 -1.27 -9.88
CA LYS A 157 -20.37 -2.29 -10.92
C LYS A 157 -19.50 -2.15 -12.16
N TYR A 158 -19.10 -0.94 -12.53
CA TYR A 158 -18.46 -0.69 -13.82
C TYR A 158 -17.10 -0.01 -13.70
N ILE A 159 -17.00 1.10 -12.96
CA ILE A 159 -15.78 1.91 -12.94
C ILE A 159 -14.65 1.22 -12.19
N ILE A 160 -14.89 0.73 -10.98
CA ILE A 160 -13.87 0.08 -10.16
C ILE A 160 -13.35 -1.21 -10.81
N PRO A 161 -14.19 -2.11 -11.36
CA PRO A 161 -13.71 -3.28 -12.09
C PRO A 161 -12.88 -2.91 -13.33
N LEU A 162 -13.32 -1.90 -14.10
CA LEU A 162 -12.57 -1.42 -15.27
C LEU A 162 -11.21 -0.86 -14.85
N GLU A 163 -11.18 0.00 -13.83
CA GLU A 163 -9.96 0.58 -13.26
C GLU A 163 -9.01 -0.51 -12.77
N ALA A 164 -9.51 -1.51 -12.04
CA ALA A 164 -8.70 -2.64 -11.59
C ALA A 164 -8.07 -3.41 -12.78
N ILE A 165 -8.84 -3.71 -13.82
CA ILE A 165 -8.32 -4.40 -15.01
C ILE A 165 -7.25 -3.56 -15.72
N VAL A 166 -7.52 -2.27 -15.92
CA VAL A 166 -6.60 -1.36 -16.60
C VAL A 166 -5.32 -1.17 -15.79
N LEU A 167 -5.42 -0.91 -14.49
CA LEU A 167 -4.26 -0.67 -13.64
C LEU A 167 -3.43 -1.95 -13.43
N VAL A 168 -4.06 -3.12 -13.25
CA VAL A 168 -3.32 -4.39 -13.17
C VAL A 168 -2.65 -4.70 -14.49
N GLY A 169 -3.36 -4.56 -15.61
CA GLY A 169 -2.78 -4.80 -16.94
C GLY A 169 -1.61 -3.85 -17.24
N TRP A 170 -1.78 -2.56 -16.91
CA TRP A 170 -0.72 -1.56 -17.03
C TRP A 170 0.46 -1.88 -16.12
N TRP A 171 0.22 -2.22 -14.86
CA TRP A 171 1.27 -2.60 -13.92
C TRP A 171 2.05 -3.83 -14.40
N ILE A 172 1.36 -4.86 -14.91
CA ILE A 172 1.99 -6.07 -15.46
C ILE A 172 2.85 -5.70 -16.67
N TYR A 173 2.35 -4.85 -17.56
CA TYR A 173 3.12 -4.36 -18.69
C TYR A 173 4.40 -3.65 -18.23
N ARG A 174 4.29 -2.72 -17.27
CA ARG A 174 5.44 -2.00 -16.70
C ARG A 174 6.46 -2.98 -16.08
N SER A 175 5.99 -3.93 -15.27
CA SER A 175 6.84 -4.94 -14.63
C SER A 175 7.55 -5.82 -15.64
N ALA A 176 6.83 -6.34 -16.64
CA ALA A 176 7.35 -7.31 -17.57
C ALA A 176 8.15 -6.72 -18.74
N PHE A 177 7.97 -5.44 -19.10
CA PHE A 177 8.62 -4.83 -20.26
C PHE A 177 9.51 -3.63 -19.93
N GLU A 178 9.34 -2.99 -18.77
CA GLU A 178 10.15 -1.82 -18.40
C GLU A 178 11.05 -2.09 -17.20
N PHE A 179 10.54 -2.70 -16.13
CA PHE A 179 11.31 -2.91 -14.91
C PHE A 179 12.19 -4.16 -14.95
N ALA A 180 11.68 -5.29 -15.43
CA ALA A 180 12.38 -6.57 -15.48
C ALA A 180 12.18 -7.29 -16.82
N PRO A 181 12.54 -6.70 -17.98
CA PRO A 181 12.22 -7.24 -19.31
C PRO A 181 12.76 -8.65 -19.57
N GLU A 182 13.98 -8.94 -19.12
CA GLU A 182 14.64 -10.24 -19.33
C GLU A 182 14.45 -11.21 -18.15
N THR A 183 13.94 -10.71 -17.03
CA THR A 183 13.89 -11.41 -15.73
C THR A 183 12.49 -11.42 -15.12
N TRP A 184 11.44 -11.07 -15.88
CA TRP A 184 10.06 -11.00 -15.38
C TRP A 184 9.55 -12.32 -14.79
N PHE A 185 10.13 -13.45 -15.20
CA PHE A 185 9.84 -14.81 -14.71
C PHE A 185 10.71 -15.24 -13.51
N ASN A 186 11.74 -14.47 -13.15
CA ASN A 186 12.63 -14.80 -12.03
C ASN A 186 12.04 -14.28 -10.72
N PRO A 187 11.62 -15.15 -9.78
CA PRO A 187 10.98 -14.73 -8.54
C PRO A 187 11.92 -14.04 -7.54
N LEU A 188 13.23 -14.06 -7.79
CA LEU A 188 14.23 -13.38 -6.97
C LEU A 188 14.50 -11.94 -7.43
N ASP A 189 13.98 -11.56 -8.60
CA ASP A 189 14.07 -10.19 -9.08
C ASP A 189 13.03 -9.32 -8.36
N PRO A 190 13.45 -8.26 -7.64
CA PRO A 190 12.61 -7.40 -6.82
C PRO A 190 11.40 -6.77 -7.52
N TYR A 191 11.47 -6.56 -8.84
CA TYR A 191 10.46 -5.83 -9.61
C TYR A 191 9.78 -6.70 -10.68
N SER A 192 9.99 -8.02 -10.63
CA SER A 192 9.39 -8.96 -11.57
C SER A 192 7.92 -9.28 -11.26
N VAL A 193 7.20 -9.78 -12.25
CA VAL A 193 5.84 -10.33 -12.03
C VAL A 193 5.93 -11.60 -11.20
N ALA A 194 6.97 -12.41 -11.41
CA ALA A 194 7.17 -13.67 -10.71
C ALA A 194 7.32 -13.52 -9.19
N THR A 195 8.03 -12.48 -8.70
CA THR A 195 8.11 -12.25 -7.24
C THR A 195 6.74 -12.03 -6.62
N CYS A 196 5.86 -11.28 -7.29
CA CYS A 196 4.50 -11.04 -6.81
C CYS A 196 3.69 -12.33 -6.76
N LEU A 197 3.71 -13.11 -7.86
CA LEU A 197 2.96 -14.37 -7.94
C LEU A 197 3.42 -15.38 -6.88
N VAL A 198 4.73 -15.49 -6.65
CA VAL A 198 5.26 -16.40 -5.64
C VAL A 198 4.88 -15.96 -4.23
N GLN A 199 5.02 -14.67 -3.89
CA GLN A 199 4.67 -14.17 -2.55
C GLN A 199 3.16 -14.29 -2.28
N PHE A 200 2.33 -13.92 -3.26
CA PHE A 200 0.88 -14.12 -3.15
C PHE A 200 0.52 -15.61 -3.08
N GLY A 201 1.19 -16.47 -3.83
CA GLY A 201 1.00 -17.92 -3.79
C GLY A 201 1.34 -18.52 -2.43
N ILE A 202 2.44 -18.08 -1.80
CA ILE A 202 2.82 -18.48 -0.44
C ILE A 202 1.73 -18.08 0.56
N VAL A 203 1.24 -16.84 0.48
CA VAL A 203 0.22 -16.31 1.39
C VAL A 203 -1.12 -17.02 1.18
N ALA A 204 -1.54 -17.21 -0.07
CA ALA A 204 -2.75 -17.95 -0.41
C ALA A 204 -2.65 -19.42 0.07
N GLY A 205 -1.50 -20.06 -0.12
CA GLY A 205 -1.23 -21.40 0.38
C GLY A 205 -1.33 -21.49 1.91
N ALA A 206 -0.72 -20.53 2.61
CA ALA A 206 -0.83 -20.44 4.07
C ALA A 206 -2.29 -20.26 4.52
N LEU A 207 -3.04 -19.35 3.89
CA LEU A 207 -4.45 -19.13 4.20
C LEU A 207 -5.29 -20.40 3.98
N LEU A 208 -5.08 -21.14 2.89
CA LEU A 208 -5.79 -22.39 2.61
C LEU A 208 -5.48 -23.47 3.64
N ILE A 209 -4.23 -23.60 4.07
CA ILE A 209 -3.81 -24.57 5.10
C ILE A 209 -4.46 -24.22 6.45
N PHE A 210 -4.42 -22.94 6.84
CA PHE A 210 -4.97 -22.50 8.13
C PHE A 210 -6.48 -22.28 8.11
N ASN A 211 -7.15 -22.31 6.95
CA ASN A 211 -8.58 -22.02 6.81
C ASN A 211 -9.44 -22.86 7.75
N LYS A 212 -9.22 -24.19 7.80
CA LYS A 212 -9.98 -25.09 8.68
C LYS A 212 -9.81 -24.75 10.16
N LYS A 213 -8.61 -24.32 10.55
CA LYS A 213 -8.29 -23.96 11.93
C LYS A 213 -8.91 -22.61 12.31
N ILE A 214 -8.87 -21.63 11.41
CA ILE A 214 -9.48 -20.31 11.60
C ILE A 214 -11.00 -20.46 11.69
N ALA A 215 -11.63 -21.21 10.79
CA ALA A 215 -13.08 -21.46 10.81
C ALA A 215 -13.52 -22.15 12.12
N SER A 216 -12.71 -23.06 12.68
CA SER A 216 -13.03 -23.71 13.96
C SER A 216 -12.92 -22.80 15.18
N MET A 217 -12.24 -21.65 15.09
CA MET A 217 -12.14 -20.66 16.18
C MET A 217 -13.25 -19.60 16.15
N GLN A 218 -14.03 -19.54 15.06
CA GLN A 218 -15.14 -18.58 14.88
C GLN A 218 -16.49 -19.13 15.42
N VAL A 219 -16.47 -20.28 16.10
CA VAL A 219 -17.61 -20.93 16.79
C VAL A 219 -17.45 -20.73 18.30
#